data_AF-A0A9D6Z6H9-F1
#
_entry.id   AF-A0A9D6Z6H9-F1
#
_cell.length_a   1.000
_cell.length_b   1.000
_cell.length_c   1.000
_cell.angle_alpha   90.00
_cell.angle_beta   90.00
_cell.angle_gamma   90.00
#
_symmetry.space_group_name_H-M   'P 1'
#
loop_
_entity.id
_entity.type
_entity.pdbx_description
1 polymer ?
#
loop_
_entity_poly.entity_id
_entity_poly.type
_entity_poly.pdbx_seq_one_letter_code
_entity_poly.pdbx_strand_id
1 'polypeptide(L)'
;MGNSSIDLSLEKIWQSWFKFSKGKRKTKELEIFSYYLEQNLRALHFDLNIGRYKHGGYKNFIITDNKRREIRVASVRDKIIHRLLYEYLYKIYDKTFVYDAWSCRKEKGLFGAIERTQKFLSKCPNSFVWRADVKKFFDNVDQRTLLEILYLRIKDIKAINILKEIIISHSALAQERERERVNALRVCAEASAGRRAKACQSAT
;
A
#
# COMPACT_ATOMS: atom_id res chain seq x y z
N MET A 1 8.70 -26.55 3.32
CA MET A 1 8.64 -25.20 2.71
C MET A 1 7.29 -25.07 2.04
N GLY A 2 6.52 -24.01 2.33
CA GLY A 2 5.10 -23.94 1.99
C GLY A 2 4.86 -23.64 0.52
N ASN A 3 4.75 -24.67 -0.32
CA ASN A 3 4.26 -24.58 -1.69
C ASN A 3 2.73 -24.42 -1.68
N SER A 4 2.23 -23.31 -1.14
CA SER A 4 0.83 -22.95 -1.32
C SER A 4 0.73 -22.08 -2.58
N SER A 5 0.04 -22.58 -3.59
CA SER A 5 -0.40 -21.77 -4.73
C SER A 5 -1.45 -20.76 -4.27
N ILE A 6 -1.49 -19.60 -4.91
CA ILE A 6 -2.55 -18.63 -4.74
C ILE A 6 -3.85 -19.20 -5.31
N ASP A 7 -4.90 -19.18 -4.49
CA ASP A 7 -6.23 -19.62 -4.88
C ASP A 7 -6.94 -18.46 -5.59
N LEU A 8 -7.10 -18.61 -6.91
CA LEU A 8 -7.79 -17.66 -7.79
C LEU A 8 -9.18 -18.16 -8.19
N SER A 9 -9.74 -19.14 -7.47
CA SER A 9 -11.08 -19.62 -7.72
C SER A 9 -12.11 -18.49 -7.56
N LEU A 10 -13.22 -18.60 -8.28
CA LEU A 10 -14.32 -17.65 -8.17
C LEU A 10 -14.81 -17.57 -6.72
N GLU A 11 -14.96 -18.71 -6.04
CA GLU A 11 -15.33 -18.77 -4.62
C GLU A 11 -14.40 -17.93 -3.74
N LYS A 12 -13.08 -18.04 -3.95
CA LYS A 12 -12.11 -17.29 -3.16
C LYS A 12 -12.21 -15.78 -3.37
N ILE A 13 -12.51 -15.37 -4.60
CA ILE A 13 -12.75 -13.96 -4.94
C ILE A 13 -14.02 -13.44 -4.26
N TRP A 14 -15.10 -14.23 -4.23
CA TRP A 14 -16.32 -13.90 -3.49
C TRP A 14 -16.05 -13.75 -1.98
N GLN A 15 -15.33 -14.70 -1.37
CA GLN A 15 -14.93 -14.59 0.03
C GLN A 15 -14.11 -13.33 0.30
N SER A 16 -13.22 -12.96 -0.63
CA SER A 16 -12.38 -11.76 -0.52
C SER A 16 -13.23 -10.48 -0.59
N TRP A 17 -14.26 -10.44 -1.44
CA TRP A 17 -15.25 -9.36 -1.47
C TRP A 17 -15.94 -9.18 -0.12
N PHE A 18 -16.54 -10.25 0.44
CA PHE A 18 -17.28 -10.15 1.71
C PHE A 18 -16.39 -9.69 2.86
N LYS A 19 -15.14 -10.16 2.90
CA LYS A 19 -14.17 -9.73 3.93
C LYS A 19 -13.71 -8.30 3.72
N PHE A 20 -13.64 -7.83 2.48
CA PHE A 20 -13.30 -6.45 2.15
C PHE A 20 -14.44 -5.49 2.51
N SER A 21 -15.69 -5.84 2.19
CA SER A 21 -16.87 -4.97 2.34
C SER A 21 -17.38 -4.90 3.79
N LYS A 22 -17.10 -5.91 4.62
CA LYS A 22 -17.52 -5.95 6.02
C LYS A 22 -17.07 -4.69 6.79
N GLY A 23 -18.04 -3.97 7.36
CA GLY A 23 -17.80 -2.79 8.18
C GLY A 23 -17.32 -1.54 7.42
N LYS A 24 -17.34 -1.55 6.08
CA LYS A 24 -17.00 -0.38 5.27
C LYS A 24 -18.17 0.58 5.18
N ARG A 25 -17.88 1.88 5.22
CA ARG A 25 -18.84 2.94 4.91
C ARG A 25 -19.34 2.78 3.47
N LYS A 26 -20.65 2.91 3.26
CA LYS A 26 -21.25 2.93 1.93
C LYS A 26 -20.77 4.18 1.19
N THR A 27 -20.19 3.96 0.02
CA THR A 27 -19.74 5.01 -0.90
C THR A 27 -20.36 4.71 -2.26
N LYS A 28 -20.59 5.76 -3.07
CA LYS A 28 -21.17 5.60 -4.41
C LYS A 28 -20.42 4.56 -5.27
N GLU A 29 -19.09 4.53 -5.17
CA GLU A 29 -18.26 3.54 -5.88
C GLU A 29 -18.54 2.11 -5.39
N LEU A 30 -18.64 1.91 -4.07
CA LEU A 30 -18.95 0.60 -3.49
C LEU A 30 -20.37 0.15 -3.84
N GLU A 31 -21.33 1.06 -3.87
CA GLU A 31 -22.73 0.78 -4.22
C GLU A 31 -22.87 0.39 -5.70
N ILE A 32 -22.27 1.16 -6.61
CA ILE A 32 -22.26 0.82 -8.05
C ILE A 32 -21.59 -0.54 -8.27
N PHE A 33 -20.44 -0.78 -7.61
CA PHE A 33 -19.76 -2.06 -7.73
C PHE A 33 -20.62 -3.22 -7.18
N SER A 34 -21.30 -3.01 -6.05
CA SER A 34 -22.18 -4.00 -5.44
C SER A 34 -23.44 -4.25 -6.25
N TYR A 35 -23.93 -3.27 -7.01
CA TYR A 35 -25.08 -3.44 -7.91
C TYR A 35 -24.75 -4.42 -9.05
N TYR A 36 -23.56 -4.30 -9.64
CA TYR A 36 -23.06 -5.22 -10.69
C TYR A 36 -22.13 -6.32 -10.15
N LEU A 37 -22.33 -6.75 -8.89
CA LEU A 37 -21.35 -7.56 -8.15
C LEU A 37 -20.93 -8.82 -8.90
N GLU A 38 -21.87 -9.66 -9.30
CA GLU A 38 -21.58 -10.95 -9.95
C GLU A 38 -20.79 -10.76 -11.26
N GLN A 39 -21.21 -9.79 -12.09
CA GLN A 39 -20.54 -9.49 -13.36
C GLN A 39 -19.10 -9.00 -13.11
N ASN A 40 -18.93 -8.09 -12.15
CA ASN A 40 -17.62 -7.57 -11.78
C ASN A 40 -16.67 -8.66 -11.25
N LEU A 41 -17.17 -9.55 -10.39
CA LEU A 41 -16.35 -10.63 -9.82
C LEU A 41 -16.01 -11.70 -10.86
N ARG A 42 -16.93 -12.04 -11.77
CA ARG A 42 -16.67 -12.96 -12.88
C ARG A 42 -15.66 -12.40 -13.87
N ALA A 43 -15.78 -11.13 -14.23
CA ALA A 43 -14.81 -10.46 -15.09
C ALA A 43 -13.41 -10.45 -14.43
N LEU A 44 -13.34 -10.11 -13.14
CA LEU A 44 -12.10 -10.16 -12.39
C LEU A 44 -11.50 -11.57 -12.34
N HIS A 45 -12.30 -12.59 -12.07
CA HIS A 45 -11.88 -14.00 -12.08
C HIS A 45 -11.32 -14.42 -13.44
N PHE A 46 -12.00 -14.05 -14.52
CA PHE A 46 -11.55 -14.33 -15.88
C PHE A 46 -10.18 -13.69 -16.13
N ASP A 47 -10.06 -12.38 -15.88
CA ASP A 47 -8.82 -11.63 -16.10
C ASP A 47 -7.63 -12.15 -15.28
N LEU A 48 -7.86 -12.60 -14.05
CA LEU A 48 -6.83 -13.22 -13.21
C LEU A 48 -6.37 -14.57 -13.78
N ASN A 49 -7.28 -15.41 -14.26
CA ASN A 49 -6.93 -16.74 -14.77
C ASN A 49 -6.20 -16.69 -16.11
N ILE A 50 -6.55 -15.75 -16.98
CA ILE A 50 -5.85 -15.54 -18.26
C ILE A 50 -4.61 -14.64 -18.14
N GLY A 51 -4.28 -14.18 -16.93
CA GLY A 51 -3.10 -13.34 -16.69
C GLY A 51 -3.19 -11.92 -17.29
N ARG A 52 -4.40 -11.40 -17.53
CA ARG A 52 -4.65 -10.06 -18.07
C ARG A 52 -5.03 -9.02 -17.03
N TYR A 53 -5.00 -9.39 -15.75
CA TYR A 53 -5.22 -8.42 -14.68
C TYR A 53 -4.22 -7.26 -14.79
N LYS A 54 -4.75 -6.04 -14.82
CA LYS A 54 -4.01 -4.79 -14.70
C LYS A 54 -4.61 -3.95 -13.57
N HIS A 55 -3.74 -3.28 -12.81
CA HIS A 55 -4.19 -2.46 -11.69
C HIS A 55 -4.88 -1.18 -12.20
N GLY A 56 -6.07 -0.85 -11.65
CA GLY A 56 -6.93 0.24 -12.14
C GLY A 56 -6.50 1.66 -11.76
N GLY A 57 -5.31 1.82 -11.18
CA GLY A 57 -4.78 3.09 -10.70
C GLY A 57 -5.26 3.50 -9.31
N TYR A 58 -4.90 4.72 -8.88
CA TYR A 58 -5.16 5.23 -7.54
C TYR A 58 -5.86 6.58 -7.58
N LYS A 59 -6.86 6.77 -6.72
CA LYS A 59 -7.44 8.07 -6.40
C LYS A 59 -6.64 8.71 -5.27
N ASN A 60 -6.15 9.92 -5.50
CA ASN A 60 -5.34 10.66 -4.53
C ASN A 60 -6.20 11.69 -3.81
N PHE A 61 -6.05 11.80 -2.50
CA PHE A 61 -6.60 12.90 -1.72
C PHE A 61 -5.73 13.16 -0.50
N ILE A 62 -5.87 14.36 0.08
CA ILE A 62 -5.09 14.78 1.23
C ILE A 62 -5.99 14.77 2.45
N ILE A 63 -5.55 14.12 3.53
CA ILE A 63 -6.13 14.28 4.86
C ILE A 63 -5.16 15.08 5.72
N THR A 64 -5.72 15.99 6.52
CA THR A 64 -4.99 16.80 7.49
C THR A 64 -5.65 16.62 8.86
N ASP A 65 -5.38 15.49 9.51
CA ASP A 65 -5.77 15.31 10.92
C ASP A 65 -4.72 16.02 11.80
N ASN A 66 -3.66 15.32 12.20
CA ASN A 66 -2.53 15.90 12.96
C ASN A 66 -1.32 16.25 12.08
N LYS A 67 -1.20 15.59 10.92
CA LYS A 67 -0.12 15.78 9.94
C LYS A 67 -0.69 15.55 8.56
N ARG A 68 -0.33 16.40 7.60
CA ARG A 68 -0.72 16.24 6.20
C ARG A 68 -0.27 14.87 5.67
N ARG A 69 -1.22 14.05 5.21
CA ARG A 69 -0.98 12.75 4.59
C ARG A 69 -1.65 12.73 3.23
N GLU A 70 -0.86 12.43 2.20
CA GLU A 70 -1.39 12.10 0.88
C GLU A 70 -1.81 10.63 0.91
N ILE A 71 -3.10 10.38 0.74
CA ILE A 71 -3.68 9.03 0.74
C ILE A 71 -4.00 8.66 -0.69
N ARG A 72 -3.62 7.42 -1.03
CA ARG A 72 -3.81 6.84 -2.36
C ARG A 72 -4.71 5.62 -2.21
N VAL A 73 -5.87 5.69 -2.84
CA VAL A 73 -6.92 4.69 -2.68
C VAL A 73 -7.14 3.98 -3.99
N ALA A 74 -6.87 2.68 -3.99
CA ALA A 74 -7.11 1.82 -5.15
C ALA A 74 -8.62 1.66 -5.41
N SER A 75 -8.96 1.23 -6.63
CA SER A 75 -10.34 0.93 -7.01
C SER A 75 -10.95 -0.18 -6.12
N VAL A 76 -12.27 -0.28 -6.07
CA VAL A 76 -12.94 -1.40 -5.39
C VAL A 76 -12.47 -2.75 -5.92
N ARG A 77 -12.31 -2.87 -7.24
CA ARG A 77 -11.80 -4.08 -7.92
C ARG A 77 -10.43 -4.49 -7.39
N ASP A 78 -9.49 -3.55 -7.32
CA ASP A 78 -8.13 -3.82 -6.85
C ASP A 78 -8.06 -4.13 -5.35
N LYS A 79 -8.92 -3.50 -4.54
CA LYS A 79 -9.00 -3.80 -3.09
C LYS A 79 -9.42 -5.23 -2.79
N ILE A 80 -10.24 -5.85 -3.64
CA ILE A 80 -10.60 -7.28 -3.51
C ILE A 80 -9.36 -8.14 -3.71
N ILE A 81 -8.52 -7.80 -4.69
CA ILE A 81 -7.26 -8.51 -4.97
C ILE A 81 -6.25 -8.28 -3.85
N HIS A 82 -6.15 -7.05 -3.33
CA HIS A 82 -5.32 -6.77 -2.16
C HIS A 82 -5.76 -7.61 -0.95
N ARG A 83 -7.08 -7.82 -0.77
CA ARG A 83 -7.59 -8.69 0.28
C ARG A 83 -7.22 -10.15 0.04
N LEU A 84 -7.35 -10.64 -1.19
CA LEU A 84 -6.96 -11.99 -1.58
C LEU A 84 -5.46 -12.23 -1.33
N LEU A 85 -4.62 -11.31 -1.79
CA LEU A 85 -3.17 -11.34 -1.58
C LEU A 85 -2.78 -11.24 -0.11
N TYR A 86 -3.46 -10.42 0.68
CA TYR A 86 -3.23 -10.35 2.12
C TYR A 86 -3.40 -11.74 2.76
N GLU A 87 -4.48 -12.47 2.46
CA GLU A 87 -4.69 -13.81 3.02
C GLU A 87 -3.64 -14.82 2.57
N TYR A 88 -3.20 -14.71 1.31
CA TYR A 88 -2.13 -15.52 0.76
C TYR A 88 -0.79 -15.25 1.47
N LEU A 89 -0.36 -13.99 1.51
CA LEU A 89 0.90 -13.56 2.12
C LEU A 89 0.92 -13.82 3.62
N TYR A 90 -0.21 -13.63 4.31
CA TYR A 90 -0.32 -13.88 5.75
C TYR A 90 0.12 -15.32 6.11
N LYS A 91 -0.37 -16.33 5.37
CA LYS A 91 -0.01 -17.73 5.60
C LYS A 91 1.49 -18.01 5.43
N ILE A 92 2.17 -17.22 4.60
CA ILE A 92 3.59 -17.39 4.28
C ILE A 92 4.45 -16.67 5.33
N TYR A 93 4.14 -15.41 5.62
CA TYR A 93 5.01 -14.51 6.38
C TYR A 93 4.71 -14.45 7.87
N ASP A 94 3.48 -14.72 8.32
CA ASP A 94 3.11 -14.48 9.73
C ASP A 94 3.98 -15.28 10.71
N LYS A 95 4.31 -16.52 10.34
CA LYS A 95 5.21 -17.41 11.10
C LYS A 95 6.69 -17.00 11.09
N THR A 96 7.07 -16.04 10.24
CA THR A 96 8.46 -15.60 10.07
C THR A 96 8.78 -14.34 10.85
N PHE A 97 7.76 -13.60 11.27
CA PHE A 97 7.94 -12.40 12.06
C PHE A 97 8.39 -12.73 13.48
N VAL A 98 9.24 -11.86 14.02
CA VAL A 98 9.57 -11.87 15.45
C VAL A 98 8.31 -11.72 16.30
N TYR A 99 8.35 -12.26 17.51
CA TYR A 99 7.21 -12.25 18.42
C TYR A 99 6.68 -10.82 18.70
N ASP A 100 7.60 -9.86 18.82
CA ASP A 100 7.32 -8.45 19.14
C ASP A 100 6.91 -7.61 17.91
N ALA A 101 6.62 -8.24 16.77
CA ALA A 101 5.91 -7.58 15.67
C ALA A 101 4.40 -7.59 15.97
N TRP A 102 3.83 -6.41 16.23
CA TRP A 102 2.44 -6.27 16.70
C TRP A 102 1.46 -5.75 15.64
N SER A 103 1.93 -5.01 14.64
CA SER A 103 1.06 -4.37 13.65
C SER A 103 0.54 -5.35 12.59
N CYS A 104 -0.72 -5.18 12.17
CA CYS A 104 -1.34 -5.88 11.03
C CYS A 104 -1.38 -7.41 11.12
N ARG A 105 -1.31 -7.97 12.34
CA ARG A 105 -1.34 -9.40 12.61
C ARG A 105 -2.61 -9.80 13.36
N LYS A 106 -3.09 -11.03 13.15
CA LYS A 106 -4.23 -11.55 13.92
C LYS A 106 -3.81 -11.72 15.37
N GLU A 107 -4.73 -11.42 16.29
CA GLU A 107 -4.53 -11.58 17.74
C GLU A 107 -3.39 -10.70 18.33
N LYS A 108 -2.80 -9.84 17.50
CA LYS A 108 -1.78 -8.87 17.88
C LYS A 108 -2.36 -7.46 17.65
N GLY A 109 -2.08 -6.54 18.57
CA GLY A 109 -2.61 -5.20 18.49
C GLY A 109 -1.93 -4.24 19.46
N LEU A 110 -2.44 -3.01 19.50
CA LEU A 110 -1.87 -1.93 20.30
C LEU A 110 -1.81 -2.28 21.80
N PHE A 111 -2.90 -2.80 22.35
CA PHE A 111 -2.95 -3.19 23.77
C PHE A 111 -1.88 -4.22 24.13
N GLY A 112 -1.73 -5.27 23.32
CA GLY A 112 -0.68 -6.28 23.52
C GLY A 112 0.74 -5.70 23.42
N ALA A 113 0.97 -4.75 22.51
CA ALA A 113 2.25 -4.05 22.42
C ALA A 113 2.54 -3.19 23.66
N ILE A 114 1.53 -2.50 24.20
CA ILE A 114 1.65 -1.68 25.41
C ILE A 114 1.97 -2.57 26.62
N GLU A 115 1.20 -3.64 26.85
CA GLU A 115 1.45 -4.57 27.95
C GLU A 115 2.84 -5.21 27.87
N ARG A 116 3.25 -5.60 26.66
CA ARG A 116 4.59 -6.17 26.42
C ARG A 116 5.68 -5.16 26.77
N THR A 117 5.49 -3.90 26.39
CA THR A 117 6.42 -2.81 26.69
C THR A 117 6.49 -2.55 28.20
N GLN A 118 5.36 -2.48 28.89
CA GLN A 118 5.31 -2.31 30.35
C GLN A 118 6.04 -3.43 31.09
N LYS A 119 5.90 -4.68 30.65
CA LYS A 119 6.64 -5.83 31.21
C LYS A 119 8.16 -5.71 31.02
N PHE A 120 8.64 -5.09 29.95
CA PHE A 120 10.08 -4.84 29.76
C PHE A 120 10.57 -3.70 30.66
N LEU A 121 9.81 -2.61 30.73
CA LEU A 121 10.15 -1.47 31.58
C LEU A 121 10.15 -1.83 33.07
N SER A 122 9.21 -2.64 33.54
CA SER A 122 9.16 -3.06 34.95
C SER A 122 10.33 -3.95 35.36
N LYS A 123 10.90 -4.72 34.43
CA LYS A 123 12.09 -5.55 34.68
C LYS A 123 13.39 -4.75 34.67
N CYS A 124 13.39 -3.57 34.04
CA CYS A 124 14.57 -2.73 33.88
C CYS A 124 14.22 -1.26 34.23
N PRO A 125 14.01 -0.93 35.51
CA PRO A 125 13.50 0.37 35.93
C PRO A 125 14.41 1.55 35.58
N ASN A 126 15.73 1.32 35.46
CA ASN A 126 16.72 2.34 35.10
C ASN A 126 17.21 2.22 33.64
N SER A 127 16.34 1.74 32.74
CA SER A 127 16.68 1.57 31.33
C SER A 127 16.37 2.80 30.47
N PHE A 128 17.10 2.92 29.36
CA PHE A 128 16.83 3.92 28.33
C PHE A 128 15.99 3.30 27.20
N VAL A 129 15.04 4.09 26.68
CA VAL A 129 14.22 3.70 25.53
C VAL A 129 14.74 4.38 24.28
N TRP A 130 15.17 3.58 23.30
CA TRP A 130 15.45 4.09 21.97
C TRP A 130 14.18 4.16 21.13
N ARG A 131 13.80 5.37 20.74
CA ARG A 131 12.67 5.61 19.83
C ARG A 131 13.20 5.93 18.43
N ALA A 132 12.84 5.12 17.46
CA ALA A 132 13.15 5.33 16.05
C ALA A 132 11.88 5.22 15.21
N ASP A 133 11.82 5.99 14.11
CA ASP A 133 10.76 5.93 13.11
C ASP A 133 11.34 6.18 11.71
N VAL A 134 10.77 5.52 10.70
CA VAL A 134 11.22 5.64 9.31
C VAL A 134 10.39 6.69 8.58
N LYS A 135 11.04 7.77 8.15
CA LYS A 135 10.39 8.86 7.44
C LYS A 135 9.79 8.36 6.12
N LYS A 136 8.48 8.58 5.95
CA LYS A 136 7.71 8.25 4.74
C LYS A 136 7.98 6.81 4.26
N PHE A 137 7.96 5.84 5.18
CA PHE A 137 8.28 4.44 4.90
C PHE A 137 7.72 3.94 3.55
N PHE A 138 6.41 4.03 3.33
CA PHE A 138 5.75 3.53 2.12
C PHE A 138 6.17 4.24 0.82
N ASP A 139 6.60 5.50 0.89
CA ASP A 139 7.08 6.23 -0.28
C ASP A 139 8.54 5.88 -0.61
N ASN A 140 9.31 5.39 0.38
CA ASN A 140 10.75 5.15 0.30
C ASN A 140 11.13 3.66 0.24
N VAL A 141 10.17 2.74 0.17
CA VAL A 141 10.48 1.30 0.00
C VAL A 141 11.05 1.07 -1.39
N ASP A 142 12.29 0.56 -1.45
CA ASP A 142 12.91 0.17 -2.71
C ASP A 142 12.17 -1.05 -3.31
N GLN A 143 11.60 -0.85 -4.49
CA GLN A 143 10.76 -1.86 -5.12
C GLN A 143 11.54 -3.08 -5.60
N ARG A 144 12.80 -2.88 -5.99
CA ARG A 144 13.67 -3.97 -6.46
C ARG A 144 13.99 -4.91 -5.30
N THR A 145 14.44 -4.36 -4.18
CA THR A 145 14.69 -5.06 -2.92
C THR A 145 13.43 -5.75 -2.42
N LEU A 146 12.28 -5.08 -2.47
CA LEU A 146 11.00 -5.69 -2.09
C LEU A 146 10.68 -6.91 -2.96
N LEU A 147 10.82 -6.79 -4.29
CA LEU A 147 10.59 -7.92 -5.20
C LEU A 147 11.57 -9.06 -4.95
N GLU A 148 12.85 -8.77 -4.74
CA GLU A 148 13.87 -9.77 -4.40
C GLU A 148 13.48 -10.55 -3.13
N ILE A 149 13.05 -9.85 -2.07
CA ILE A 149 12.55 -10.49 -0.84
C ILE A 149 11.34 -11.39 -1.13
N LEU A 150 10.41 -10.95 -1.98
CA LEU A 150 9.25 -11.75 -2.37
C LEU A 150 9.66 -13.03 -3.12
N TYR A 151 10.60 -12.94 -4.07
CA TYR A 151 11.10 -14.08 -4.84
C TYR A 151 11.81 -15.15 -4.00
N LEU A 152 12.41 -14.76 -2.88
CA LEU A 152 13.06 -15.71 -1.98
C LEU A 152 12.06 -16.72 -1.40
N ARG A 153 10.84 -16.28 -1.06
CA ARG A 153 9.84 -17.11 -0.37
C ARG A 153 8.67 -17.56 -1.23
N ILE A 154 8.26 -16.75 -2.22
CA ILE A 154 7.11 -17.03 -3.08
C ILE A 154 7.63 -17.64 -4.38
N LYS A 155 7.27 -18.91 -4.63
CA LYS A 155 7.60 -19.62 -5.88
C LYS A 155 6.45 -19.68 -6.87
N ASP A 156 5.26 -19.24 -6.46
CA ASP A 156 4.11 -19.16 -7.33
C ASP A 156 4.22 -17.96 -8.28
N ILE A 157 4.38 -18.29 -9.57
CA ILE A 157 4.50 -17.32 -10.67
C ILE A 157 3.24 -16.45 -10.80
N LYS A 158 2.04 -17.01 -10.61
CA LYS A 158 0.79 -16.25 -10.72
C LYS A 158 0.72 -15.21 -9.61
N ALA A 159 1.03 -15.60 -8.38
CA ALA A 159 1.06 -14.70 -7.23
C ALA A 159 2.07 -13.57 -7.41
N ILE A 160 3.30 -13.91 -7.85
CA ILE A 160 4.36 -12.95 -8.14
C ILE A 160 3.94 -11.95 -9.22
N ASN A 161 3.31 -12.41 -10.31
CA ASN A 161 2.91 -11.53 -11.40
C ASN A 161 1.89 -10.48 -10.94
N ILE A 162 0.90 -10.90 -10.13
CA ILE A 162 -0.10 -9.97 -9.57
C ILE A 162 0.57 -9.00 -8.58
N LEU A 163 1.47 -9.48 -7.71
CA LEU A 163 2.21 -8.62 -6.78
C LEU A 163 3.06 -7.59 -7.52
N LYS A 164 3.76 -8.02 -8.57
CA LYS A 164 4.60 -7.18 -9.41
C LYS A 164 3.78 -6.10 -10.10
N GLU A 165 2.63 -6.45 -10.68
CA GLU A 165 1.71 -5.50 -11.29
C GLU A 165 1.29 -4.41 -10.29
N ILE A 166 0.89 -4.79 -9.07
CA ILE A 166 0.48 -3.85 -8.03
C ILE A 166 1.65 -2.95 -7.60
N ILE A 167 2.82 -3.52 -7.33
CA ILE A 167 4.00 -2.77 -6.88
C ILE A 167 4.45 -1.76 -7.94
N ILE A 168 4.50 -2.18 -9.21
CA ILE A 168 4.91 -1.29 -10.32
C ILE A 168 3.86 -0.20 -10.57
N SER A 169 2.57 -0.51 -10.45
CA SER A 169 1.51 0.49 -10.59
C SER A 169 1.64 1.67 -9.60
N HIS A 170 2.33 1.43 -8.47
CA HIS A 170 2.60 2.45 -7.47
C HIS A 170 3.78 3.36 -7.83
N SER A 171 4.82 2.84 -8.51
CA SER A 171 6.03 3.61 -8.84
C SER A 171 5.87 4.52 -10.05
N ALA A 172 5.07 4.12 -11.05
CA ALA A 172 4.76 5.00 -12.19
C ALA A 172 4.30 6.39 -11.70
N LEU A 173 3.47 6.41 -10.66
CA LEU A 173 2.95 7.62 -10.01
C LEU A 173 3.95 8.31 -9.07
N ALA A 174 4.95 7.59 -8.55
CA ALA A 174 6.02 8.20 -7.73
C ALA A 174 7.01 8.97 -8.63
N GLN A 175 7.32 8.42 -9.81
CA GLN A 175 8.16 9.06 -10.81
C GLN A 175 7.49 10.27 -11.45
N GLU A 176 6.18 10.21 -11.75
CA GLU A 176 5.41 11.37 -12.21
C GLU A 176 5.46 12.51 -11.19
N ARG A 177 5.34 12.21 -9.89
CA ARG A 177 5.44 13.23 -8.83
C ARG A 177 6.81 13.85 -8.68
N GLU A 178 7.88 13.07 -8.78
CA GLU A 178 9.23 13.65 -8.74
C GLU A 178 9.44 14.55 -9.96
N ARG A 179 8.96 14.17 -11.14
CA ARG A 179 8.97 15.03 -12.33
C ARG A 179 8.15 16.31 -12.12
N GLU A 180 6.92 16.21 -11.60
CA GLU A 180 6.08 17.38 -11.31
C GLU A 180 6.70 18.30 -10.27
N ARG A 181 7.29 17.74 -9.19
CA ARG A 181 7.96 18.50 -8.13
C ARG A 181 9.21 19.21 -8.65
N VAL A 182 10.05 18.51 -9.41
CA VAL A 182 11.25 19.09 -10.05
C VAL A 182 10.83 20.18 -11.03
N ASN A 183 9.78 19.96 -11.82
CA ASN A 183 9.27 20.96 -12.75
C ASN A 183 8.67 22.18 -12.01
N ALA A 184 7.93 21.98 -10.92
CA ALA A 184 7.40 23.06 -10.09
C ALA A 184 8.52 23.88 -9.44
N LEU A 185 9.57 23.23 -8.92
CA LEU A 185 10.75 23.90 -8.38
C LEU A 185 11.49 24.70 -9.46
N ARG A 186 11.63 24.15 -10.67
CA ARG A 186 12.21 24.83 -11.82
C ARG A 186 11.41 26.08 -12.21
N VAL A 187 10.09 25.95 -12.35
CA VAL A 187 9.19 27.09 -12.66
C VAL A 187 9.26 28.16 -11.56
N CYS A 188 9.30 27.78 -10.28
CA CYS A 188 9.48 28.73 -9.17
C CYS A 188 10.84 29.44 -9.23
N ALA A 189 11.92 28.74 -9.59
CA ALA A 189 13.25 29.32 -9.76
C ALA A 189 13.29 30.32 -10.94
N GLU A 190 12.67 29.97 -12.08
CA GLU A 190 12.56 30.85 -13.25
C GLU A 190 11.71 32.10 -12.94
N ALA A 191 10.60 31.94 -12.23
CA ALA A 191 9.73 33.05 -11.82
C ALA A 191 10.36 33.99 -10.77
N SER A 192 11.36 33.52 -10.01
CA SER A 192 12.13 34.36 -9.08
C SER A 192 13.32 35.04 -9.77
N ALA A 193 13.92 34.41 -10.78
CA ALA A 193 14.92 35.04 -11.65
C ALA A 193 14.32 36.16 -12.53
N GLY A 194 13.15 35.94 -13.15
CA GLY A 194 12.47 36.94 -13.98
C GLY A 194 11.98 38.18 -13.21
N ARG A 195 11.63 38.01 -11.92
CA ARG A 195 11.28 39.15 -11.03
C ARG A 195 12.50 39.99 -10.64
N ARG A 196 13.68 39.40 -10.51
CA ARG A 196 14.95 40.13 -10.29
C ARG A 196 15.39 40.89 -11.54
N ALA A 197 15.22 40.32 -12.73
CA ALA A 197 15.58 41.00 -13.99
C ALA A 197 14.71 42.24 -14.26
N LYS A 198 13.39 42.18 -14.00
CA LYS A 198 12.49 43.33 -14.14
C LYS A 198 12.74 44.44 -13.12
N ALA A 199 13.14 44.11 -11.90
CA ALA A 199 13.48 45.10 -10.88
C ALA A 199 14.79 45.87 -11.19
N CYS A 200 15.66 45.31 -12.02
CA CYS A 200 16.93 45.94 -12.42
C CYS A 200 16.77 46.88 -13.63
N GLN A 201 15.78 46.63 -14.50
CA GLN A 201 15.51 47.44 -15.69
C GLN A 201 14.62 48.66 -15.42
N SER A 202 13.97 48.76 -14.25
CA SER A 202 13.15 49.91 -13.85
C SER A 202 13.88 50.90 -12.94
N ALA A 203 15.20 50.76 -12.79
CA ALA A 203 16.05 51.57 -11.91
C ALA A 203 17.13 52.37 -12.69
N THR A 204 16.94 52.53 -14.00
CA THR A 204 17.76 53.40 -14.87
C THR A 204 16.89 54.51 -15.42
#